data_AF-A0A5D2U7U5-F1
#
_entry.id   AF-A0A5D2U7U5-F1
#
_cell.length_a   1.000
_cell.length_b   1.000
_cell.length_c   1.000
_cell.angle_alpha   90.00
_cell.angle_beta   90.00
_cell.angle_gamma   90.00
#
_symmetry.space_group_name_H-M   'P 1'
#
loop_
_entity.id
_entity.type
_entity.pdbx_description
1 polymer ?
#
loop_
_entity_poly.entity_id
_entity_poly.type
_entity_poly.pdbx_seq_one_letter_code
_entity_poly.pdbx_strand_id
1 'polypeptide(L)'
;MLGRSGLSRTGSFRPENLGQNALHMIGHLCFTLFVIGVLVFTIIAATYEPKNPIFHPSTKIETFLTSSSNATFRSDNTVVRTGEDFMVSNQTAFATFINAKDVVETKEGSTDEISLSRCEGDWKEPIDCKDPEVFHLMMKVVIERFEDIHFYQFGKPAPGPKENTCDMAWRFRPKEGKTVAFFKDYRRFVIKRSKKCKLSVVSIGDYHSGVNARKKKRKNQKPGFEQGGVPLPVVGEPINDSLPVVESEIAFSRGKYLIYAGGGDRCKNMNHYLWSFLCALGEAQYLNRTLVMDLTLCLSSIYTLSNEDEEGKDFRFYFDFEHLKETASVLDQQQFWEDWNEWQRQDGLTLYLVEDSRVTPMQLSEVKDSLIMRKFGSVEPDNYWYRVCEGETESVIRRPWHLIWKSRRLMDIVSAIASRLIWDYDSVHIVRGDKARNSDLWPNLAQDTSPNTLISTLQGKIEDGRNVYVATNEPNMSFFDPLKDKYSTHFLEDYKDLWDENSEWYSLTKELNYGIPVDFDGYMRASVDTEVFFRGKKQIETFNDLTDDCKEGVNTCNTATS
;
A
#
# COMPACT_ATOMS: atom_id res chain seq x y z
N MET A 1 22.87 41.57 64.82
CA MET A 1 22.19 42.77 65.38
C MET A 1 21.58 43.53 64.21
N LEU A 2 20.30 43.31 63.90
CA LEU A 2 19.11 44.08 64.36
C LEU A 2 19.16 45.58 64.00
N GLY A 3 18.23 46.03 63.13
CA GLY A 3 17.68 47.39 63.22
C GLY A 3 17.30 48.15 61.95
N ARG A 4 16.10 47.88 61.41
CA ARG A 4 15.07 48.79 60.85
C ARG A 4 15.36 49.84 59.74
N SER A 5 14.59 49.63 58.67
CA SER A 5 13.83 50.52 57.76
C SER A 5 13.67 52.03 58.02
N GLY A 6 13.71 52.80 56.92
CA GLY A 6 13.20 54.18 56.79
C GLY A 6 12.87 54.54 55.33
N LEU A 7 11.70 55.17 55.13
CA LEU A 7 10.96 55.41 53.87
C LEU A 7 11.56 56.43 52.87
N SER A 8 11.24 56.20 51.58
CA SER A 8 10.70 57.12 50.55
C SER A 8 11.06 58.61 50.57
N ARG A 9 11.68 59.09 49.47
CA ARG A 9 11.41 60.42 48.92
C ARG A 9 11.48 60.42 47.40
N THR A 10 10.36 60.77 46.78
CA THR A 10 10.12 60.95 45.35
C THR A 10 10.81 62.20 44.82
N GLY A 11 11.74 62.04 43.89
CA GLY A 11 12.29 63.11 43.05
C GLY A 11 11.52 63.17 41.74
N SER A 12 10.61 64.15 41.64
CA SER A 12 9.82 64.48 40.46
C SER A 12 10.73 64.89 39.28
N PHE A 13 10.70 64.12 38.18
CA PHE A 13 11.25 64.52 36.89
C PHE A 13 10.21 65.36 36.14
N ARG A 14 10.47 66.66 35.95
CA ARG A 14 9.68 67.54 35.07
C ARG A 14 10.04 67.29 33.60
N PRO A 15 9.08 66.98 32.71
CA PRO A 15 9.34 66.54 31.35
C PRO A 15 9.20 67.68 30.34
N GLU A 16 9.97 68.77 30.48
CA GLU A 16 9.73 69.97 29.64
C GLU A 16 10.86 70.33 28.68
N ASN A 17 11.93 69.53 28.56
CA ASN A 17 13.04 69.81 27.63
C ASN A 17 13.56 68.59 26.84
N LEU A 18 12.70 67.63 26.49
CA LEU A 18 13.07 66.47 25.65
C LEU A 18 12.06 66.17 24.54
N GLY A 19 11.45 67.23 23.97
CA GLY A 19 10.16 67.14 23.29
C GLY A 19 10.14 67.03 21.77
N GLN A 20 11.26 67.06 21.04
CA GLN A 20 11.20 66.94 19.56
C GLN A 20 12.20 65.96 18.96
N ASN A 21 13.49 66.03 19.33
CA ASN A 21 14.50 65.14 18.75
C ASN A 21 14.38 63.69 19.24
N ALA A 22 13.96 63.47 20.48
CA ALA A 22 13.73 62.13 21.01
C ALA A 22 12.48 61.47 20.39
N LEU A 23 11.40 62.25 20.20
CA LEU A 23 10.19 61.76 19.52
C LEU A 23 10.45 61.46 18.04
N HIS A 24 11.28 62.26 17.37
CA HIS A 24 11.67 62.00 15.98
C HIS A 24 12.56 60.75 15.86
N MET A 25 13.52 60.55 16.77
CA MET A 25 14.35 59.33 16.83
C MET A 25 13.52 58.07 17.13
N ILE A 26 12.58 58.16 18.08
CA ILE A 26 11.65 57.06 18.39
C ILE A 26 10.73 56.79 17.20
N GLY A 27 10.25 57.83 16.51
CA GLY A 27 9.45 57.72 15.30
C GLY A 27 10.18 57.00 14.17
N HIS A 28 11.44 57.37 13.89
CA HIS A 28 12.27 56.70 12.89
C HIS A 28 12.56 55.25 13.28
N LEU A 29 12.85 54.98 14.56
CA LEU A 29 13.10 53.62 15.04
C LEU A 29 11.85 52.73 14.89
N CYS A 30 10.69 53.22 15.32
CA CYS A 30 9.41 52.51 15.19
C CYS A 30 9.03 52.32 13.71
N PHE A 31 9.29 53.31 12.85
CA PHE A 31 9.05 53.19 11.42
C PHE A 31 9.97 52.16 10.77
N THR A 32 11.27 52.13 11.12
CA THR A 32 12.18 51.08 10.64
C THR A 32 11.77 49.69 11.10
N LEU A 33 11.35 49.52 12.35
CA LEU A 33 10.84 48.24 12.85
C LEU A 33 9.53 47.83 12.14
N PHE A 34 8.66 48.79 11.85
CA PHE A 34 7.44 48.54 11.07
C PHE A 34 7.77 48.10 9.64
N VAL A 35 8.69 48.78 8.94
CA VAL A 35 9.11 48.42 7.58
C VAL A 35 9.77 47.03 7.56
N ILE A 36 10.65 46.72 8.52
CA ILE A 36 11.24 45.39 8.66
C ILE A 36 10.14 44.35 8.94
N GLY A 37 9.19 44.65 9.82
CA GLY A 37 8.07 43.76 10.14
C GLY A 37 7.19 43.48 8.92
N VAL A 38 6.88 44.50 8.12
CA VAL A 38 6.12 44.34 6.86
C VAL A 38 6.91 43.51 5.87
N LEU A 39 8.22 43.72 5.75
CA LEU A 39 9.09 43.00 4.81
C LEU A 39 9.27 41.53 5.20
N VAL A 40 9.40 41.24 6.51
CA VAL A 40 9.37 39.87 7.04
C VAL A 40 7.99 39.25 6.81
N PHE A 41 6.90 39.99 7.05
CA PHE A 41 5.56 39.48 6.83
C PHE A 41 5.25 39.23 5.35
N THR A 42 5.73 40.05 4.42
CA THR A 42 5.59 39.79 2.98
C THR A 42 6.48 38.65 2.51
N ILE A 43 7.69 38.48 3.06
CA ILE A 43 8.50 37.28 2.79
C ILE A 43 7.78 36.04 3.32
N ILE A 44 7.26 36.08 4.55
CA ILE A 44 6.48 34.97 5.11
C ILE A 44 5.25 34.75 4.24
N ALA A 45 4.44 35.75 3.92
CA ALA A 45 3.24 35.59 3.09
C ALA A 45 3.54 35.10 1.66
N ALA A 46 4.69 35.47 1.08
CA ALA A 46 5.13 34.99 -0.23
C ALA A 46 5.72 33.57 -0.20
N THR A 47 6.25 33.13 0.96
CA THR A 47 6.79 31.77 1.17
C THR A 47 5.80 30.84 1.90
N TYR A 48 4.70 31.39 2.39
CA TYR A 48 3.65 30.67 3.10
C TYR A 48 2.68 30.08 2.09
N GLU A 49 2.98 28.86 1.66
CA GLU A 49 1.98 27.98 1.08
C GLU A 49 0.91 27.70 2.15
N PRO A 50 -0.37 28.10 1.95
CA PRO A 50 -1.42 27.73 2.89
C PRO A 50 -1.56 26.21 2.86
N LYS A 51 -1.10 25.56 3.93
CA LYS A 51 -1.33 24.13 4.15
C LYS A 51 -2.84 23.89 4.25
N ASN A 52 -3.45 23.45 3.15
CA ASN A 52 -4.80 22.92 3.15
C ASN A 52 -4.82 21.63 3.99
N PRO A 53 -5.55 21.59 5.12
CA PRO A 53 -5.31 20.60 6.17
C PRO A 53 -5.98 19.24 5.95
N ILE A 54 -6.33 18.85 4.71
CA ILE A 54 -7.24 17.70 4.51
C ILE A 54 -6.64 16.57 3.67
N PHE A 55 -5.61 16.80 2.85
CA PHE A 55 -5.07 15.74 1.96
C PHE A 55 -3.55 15.77 1.77
N HIS A 56 -2.77 15.71 2.84
CA HIS A 56 -1.36 15.33 2.71
C HIS A 56 -1.03 14.12 3.60
N PRO A 57 -0.52 12.99 3.04
CA PRO A 57 0.23 12.04 3.83
C PRO A 57 1.42 12.79 4.45
N SER A 58 1.84 12.43 5.67
CA SER A 58 2.77 13.23 6.47
C SER A 58 3.95 13.71 5.63
N THR A 59 4.32 14.99 5.75
CA THR A 59 5.46 15.60 5.03
C THR A 59 6.74 14.76 5.11
N LYS A 60 6.92 13.96 6.17
CA LYS A 60 8.04 13.02 6.33
C LYS A 60 8.04 11.86 5.32
N ILE A 61 6.88 11.42 4.85
CA ILE A 61 6.71 10.34 3.87
C ILE A 61 7.06 10.84 2.48
N GLU A 62 6.54 12.01 2.10
CA GLU A 62 6.96 12.67 0.87
C GLU A 62 8.46 12.88 0.90
N THR A 63 9.06 13.44 1.96
CA THR A 63 10.51 13.63 2.02
C THR A 63 11.33 12.34 1.97
N PHE A 64 10.82 11.19 2.45
CA PHE A 64 11.51 9.90 2.34
C PHE A 64 11.45 9.31 0.92
N LEU A 65 10.31 9.45 0.24
CA LEU A 65 10.07 8.95 -1.13
C LEU A 65 10.55 9.91 -2.24
N THR A 66 10.61 11.20 -1.91
CA THR A 66 11.09 12.30 -2.76
C THR A 66 12.45 12.82 -2.29
N SER A 67 13.14 12.08 -1.41
CA SER A 67 14.56 12.32 -1.15
C SER A 67 15.25 12.42 -2.50
N SER A 68 15.97 13.53 -2.73
CA SER A 68 16.59 13.95 -3.99
C SER A 68 17.75 13.04 -4.42
N SER A 69 17.52 11.74 -4.35
CA SER A 69 18.47 10.69 -4.59
C SER A 69 18.61 10.53 -6.10
N ASN A 70 19.84 10.72 -6.59
CA ASN A 70 20.22 10.32 -7.95
C ASN A 70 19.72 8.90 -8.22
N ALA A 71 19.04 8.72 -9.35
CA ALA A 71 18.44 7.46 -9.78
C ALA A 71 19.53 6.45 -10.15
N THR A 72 20.21 5.92 -9.14
CA THR A 72 21.28 4.94 -9.29
C THR A 72 20.64 3.57 -9.23
N PHE A 73 20.01 3.14 -10.32
CA PHE A 73 19.39 1.82 -10.42
C PHE A 73 20.47 0.74 -10.50
N ARG A 74 20.96 0.30 -9.34
CA ARG A 74 21.67 -0.98 -9.25
C ARG A 74 20.66 -2.12 -9.39
N SER A 75 21.13 -3.29 -9.79
CA SER A 75 20.32 -4.52 -9.85
C SER A 75 19.97 -4.98 -8.43
N ASP A 76 19.09 -4.22 -7.78
CA ASP A 76 18.56 -4.59 -6.48
C ASP A 76 17.15 -5.15 -6.67
N ASN A 77 16.97 -6.39 -6.21
CA ASN A 77 15.72 -7.12 -6.35
C ASN A 77 14.69 -6.73 -5.27
N THR A 78 14.98 -5.73 -4.44
CA THR A 78 14.01 -5.29 -3.43
C THR A 78 12.83 -4.59 -4.10
N VAL A 79 11.64 -5.01 -3.73
CA VAL A 79 10.40 -4.41 -4.21
C VAL A 79 10.30 -3.01 -3.62
N VAL A 80 10.16 -2.01 -4.49
CA VAL A 80 9.93 -0.63 -4.04
C VAL A 80 8.64 -0.56 -3.26
N ARG A 81 8.72 0.10 -2.10
CA ARG A 81 7.54 0.38 -1.30
C ARG A 81 6.59 1.29 -2.08
N THR A 82 5.32 0.90 -2.11
CA THR A 82 4.24 1.57 -2.83
C THR A 82 3.49 2.52 -1.90
N GLY A 83 2.58 3.33 -2.44
CA GLY A 83 1.84 4.34 -1.68
C GLY A 83 1.16 3.81 -0.41
N GLU A 84 0.68 2.57 -0.46
CA GLU A 84 0.03 1.88 0.66
C GLU A 84 0.97 1.66 1.86
N ASP A 85 2.27 1.43 1.62
CA ASP A 85 3.27 1.06 2.65
C ASP A 85 3.62 2.23 3.56
N PHE A 86 3.34 3.45 3.10
CA PHE A 86 3.69 4.68 3.80
C PHE A 86 2.49 5.36 4.45
N MET A 87 1.27 4.93 4.20
CA MET A 87 0.12 5.59 4.80
C MET A 87 0.13 5.37 6.33
N VAL A 88 0.14 6.46 7.09
CA VAL A 88 0.07 6.40 8.56
C VAL A 88 -1.32 5.90 8.96
N SER A 89 -1.36 4.85 9.78
CA SER A 89 -2.59 4.37 10.40
C SER A 89 -3.11 5.46 11.35
N ASN A 90 -4.07 6.27 10.90
CA ASN A 90 -4.84 7.15 11.80
C ASN A 90 -5.79 6.27 12.63
N GLN A 91 -5.25 5.70 13.71
CA GLN A 91 -5.96 4.84 14.65
C GLN A 91 -7.13 5.56 15.36
N THR A 92 -7.12 6.90 15.39
CA THR A 92 -8.13 7.72 16.08
C THR A 92 -9.48 7.81 15.36
N ALA A 93 -9.57 7.46 14.06
CA ALA A 93 -10.84 7.55 13.32
C ALA A 93 -11.75 6.31 13.48
N PHE A 94 -11.27 5.23 14.13
CA PHE A 94 -11.93 3.92 14.09
C PHE A 94 -11.98 3.21 15.46
N ALA A 95 -12.32 3.95 16.52
CA ALA A 95 -12.26 3.51 17.92
C ALA A 95 -13.33 2.47 18.35
N THR A 96 -14.25 2.07 17.48
CA THR A 96 -15.30 1.08 17.78
C THR A 96 -14.96 -0.28 17.14
N PHE A 97 -14.33 -1.16 17.93
CA PHE A 97 -14.06 -2.55 17.57
C PHE A 97 -14.95 -3.50 18.37
N ILE A 98 -15.33 -4.63 17.77
CA ILE A 98 -16.22 -5.62 18.38
C ILE A 98 -15.38 -6.61 19.20
N ASN A 99 -15.60 -6.66 20.51
CA ASN A 99 -15.00 -7.63 21.42
C ASN A 99 -15.97 -8.76 21.77
N ALA A 100 -15.42 -9.87 22.28
CA ALA A 100 -16.23 -10.99 22.77
C ALA A 100 -17.24 -10.60 23.87
N LYS A 101 -16.97 -9.53 24.62
CA LYS A 101 -17.87 -9.00 25.66
C LYS A 101 -19.09 -8.27 25.07
N ASP A 102 -18.92 -7.56 23.96
CA ASP A 102 -19.99 -6.82 23.27
C ASP A 102 -21.06 -7.78 22.69
N VAL A 103 -20.65 -9.02 22.38
CA VAL A 103 -21.55 -10.10 21.93
C VAL A 103 -22.40 -10.67 23.07
N VAL A 104 -21.95 -10.52 24.32
CA VAL A 104 -22.63 -11.03 25.52
C VAL A 104 -23.56 -9.97 26.13
N GLU A 105 -23.22 -8.69 26.07
CA GLU A 105 -24.03 -7.61 26.66
C GLU A 105 -25.42 -7.43 26.02
N THR A 106 -25.67 -7.96 24.81
CA THR A 106 -27.02 -7.96 24.22
C THR A 106 -27.99 -8.93 24.91
N LYS A 107 -27.55 -9.68 25.95
CA LYS A 107 -28.36 -10.68 26.68
C LYS A 107 -28.80 -10.30 28.09
N GLU A 108 -28.37 -9.18 28.69
CA GLU A 108 -28.84 -8.85 30.05
C GLU A 108 -30.24 -8.23 30.10
N GLY A 109 -30.83 -7.89 28.94
CA GLY A 109 -32.23 -7.51 28.83
C GLY A 109 -33.10 -8.67 28.32
N SER A 110 -33.68 -9.45 29.23
CA SER A 110 -34.67 -10.51 29.00
C SER A 110 -34.14 -11.90 28.58
N THR A 111 -33.83 -12.76 29.55
CA THR A 111 -34.25 -14.18 29.53
C THR A 111 -33.85 -14.87 30.83
N ASP A 112 -34.82 -15.18 31.69
CA ASP A 112 -34.65 -16.27 32.66
C ASP A 112 -35.79 -17.32 32.65
N GLU A 113 -36.78 -17.25 31.75
CA GLU A 113 -37.87 -18.25 31.77
C GLU A 113 -38.33 -18.82 30.40
N ILE A 114 -37.72 -18.48 29.25
CA ILE A 114 -38.27 -18.88 27.92
C ILE A 114 -37.39 -19.87 27.11
N SER A 115 -36.27 -20.36 27.65
CA SER A 115 -35.31 -21.20 26.87
C SER A 115 -35.32 -22.70 27.21
N LEU A 116 -36.34 -23.23 27.88
CA LEU A 116 -36.48 -24.68 28.15
C LEU A 116 -37.53 -25.39 27.27
N SER A 117 -38.35 -24.68 26.49
CA SER A 117 -39.46 -25.29 25.73
C SER A 117 -39.22 -25.53 24.24
N ARG A 118 -38.04 -25.22 23.69
CA ARG A 118 -37.74 -25.38 22.24
C ARG A 118 -36.91 -26.63 21.88
N CYS A 119 -36.75 -27.56 22.81
CA CYS A 119 -36.03 -28.83 22.62
C CYS A 119 -36.95 -30.05 22.48
N GLU A 120 -38.16 -29.85 21.95
CA GLU A 120 -39.04 -30.94 21.52
C GLU A 120 -38.95 -31.25 20.01
N GLY A 121 -38.13 -30.49 19.26
CA GLY A 121 -37.84 -30.73 17.83
C GLY A 121 -36.64 -31.65 17.63
N ASP A 122 -36.76 -32.54 16.63
CA ASP A 122 -35.83 -33.63 16.34
C ASP A 122 -34.38 -33.12 16.23
N TRP A 123 -33.40 -33.77 16.89
CA TRP A 123 -31.97 -33.41 16.80
C TRP A 123 -31.39 -33.54 15.37
N LYS A 124 -32.22 -34.00 14.43
CA LYS A 124 -31.97 -34.12 12.99
C LYS A 124 -32.44 -32.91 12.18
N GLU A 125 -33.12 -31.94 12.77
CA GLU A 125 -33.51 -30.73 12.05
C GLU A 125 -32.28 -29.95 11.55
N PRO A 126 -32.27 -29.48 10.29
CA PRO A 126 -31.18 -28.67 9.76
C PRO A 126 -30.97 -27.40 10.59
N ILE A 127 -29.71 -27.04 10.82
CA ILE A 127 -29.35 -25.82 11.54
C ILE A 127 -29.75 -24.59 10.72
N ASP A 128 -30.56 -23.69 11.31
CA ASP A 128 -30.87 -22.40 10.72
C ASP A 128 -29.74 -21.40 10.98
N CYS A 129 -28.97 -21.09 9.95
CA CYS A 129 -27.88 -20.12 10.04
C CYS A 129 -28.38 -18.68 10.31
N LYS A 130 -29.66 -18.39 10.13
CA LYS A 130 -30.24 -17.06 10.45
C LYS A 130 -30.60 -16.91 11.93
N ASP A 131 -30.49 -17.97 12.73
CA ASP A 131 -30.71 -17.93 14.16
C ASP A 131 -29.66 -17.02 14.82
N PRO A 132 -30.07 -15.99 15.61
CA PRO A 132 -29.16 -15.15 16.37
C PRO A 132 -28.20 -15.94 17.28
N GLU A 133 -28.63 -17.07 17.85
CA GLU A 133 -27.77 -17.89 18.71
C GLU A 133 -26.63 -18.53 17.93
N VAL A 134 -26.91 -19.03 16.72
CA VAL A 134 -25.91 -19.58 15.81
C VAL A 134 -24.94 -18.49 15.37
N PHE A 135 -25.45 -17.30 15.04
CA PHE A 135 -24.63 -16.16 14.64
C PHE A 135 -23.67 -15.73 15.77
N HIS A 136 -24.17 -15.55 16.99
CA HIS A 136 -23.33 -15.14 18.13
C HIS A 136 -22.31 -16.22 18.51
N LEU A 137 -22.68 -17.50 18.40
CA LEU A 137 -21.74 -18.61 18.60
C LEU A 137 -20.58 -18.54 17.59
N MET A 138 -20.89 -18.31 16.31
CA MET A 138 -19.88 -18.17 15.26
C MET A 138 -18.99 -16.95 15.51
N MET A 139 -19.56 -15.80 15.84
CA MET A 139 -18.80 -14.58 16.18
C MET A 139 -17.84 -14.83 17.34
N LYS A 140 -18.32 -15.44 18.43
CA LYS A 140 -17.51 -15.74 19.61
C LYS A 140 -16.32 -16.63 19.27
N VAL A 141 -16.57 -17.74 18.57
CA VAL A 141 -15.52 -18.70 18.19
C VAL A 141 -14.48 -18.06 17.27
N VAL A 142 -14.90 -17.14 16.39
CA VAL A 142 -13.97 -16.39 15.51
C VAL A 142 -13.12 -15.41 16.30
N ILE A 143 -13.70 -14.65 17.21
CA ILE A 143 -12.97 -13.68 18.05
C ILE A 143 -11.94 -14.40 18.94
N GLU A 144 -12.30 -15.56 19.49
CA GLU A 144 -11.39 -16.39 20.30
C GLU A 144 -10.29 -17.05 19.45
N ARG A 145 -10.54 -17.33 18.16
CA ARG A 145 -9.56 -17.98 17.29
C ARG A 145 -8.52 -17.01 16.74
N PHE A 146 -8.91 -15.77 16.44
CA PHE A 146 -8.04 -14.74 15.87
C PHE A 146 -7.87 -13.60 16.87
N GLU A 147 -7.02 -13.83 17.87
CA GLU A 147 -6.80 -12.85 18.92
C GLU A 147 -6.05 -11.61 18.40
N ASP A 148 -5.25 -11.74 17.33
CA ASP A 148 -4.43 -10.66 16.77
C ASP A 148 -5.12 -9.81 15.70
N ILE A 149 -6.45 -9.91 15.58
CA ILE A 149 -7.23 -9.06 14.67
C ILE A 149 -8.33 -8.28 15.40
N HIS A 150 -8.57 -7.06 14.94
CA HIS A 150 -9.69 -6.20 15.31
C HIS A 150 -10.84 -6.39 14.34
N PHE A 151 -11.98 -6.85 14.85
CA PHE A 151 -13.20 -7.01 14.07
C PHE A 151 -14.02 -5.71 14.05
N TYR A 152 -14.39 -5.28 12.85
CA TYR A 152 -15.19 -4.06 12.63
C TYR A 152 -16.63 -4.36 12.28
N GLN A 153 -16.84 -5.40 11.47
CA GLN A 153 -18.17 -5.71 10.98
C GLN A 153 -18.29 -7.20 10.68
N PHE A 154 -19.30 -7.85 11.24
CA PHE A 154 -19.72 -9.18 10.82
C PHE A 154 -20.87 -9.07 9.81
N GLY A 155 -20.78 -9.85 8.74
CA GLY A 155 -21.80 -9.99 7.72
C GLY A 155 -22.90 -10.95 8.19
N LYS A 156 -24.09 -10.82 7.58
CA LYS A 156 -25.20 -11.75 7.86
C LYS A 156 -24.80 -13.18 7.44
N PRO A 157 -24.97 -14.19 8.30
CA PRO A 157 -24.66 -15.57 7.99
C PRO A 157 -25.59 -16.09 6.88
N ALA A 158 -25.05 -16.94 6.02
CA ALA A 158 -25.75 -17.59 4.93
C ALA A 158 -25.67 -19.11 5.07
N PRO A 159 -26.67 -19.87 4.63
CA PRO A 159 -26.57 -21.33 4.60
C PRO A 159 -25.47 -21.77 3.63
N GLY A 160 -24.65 -22.72 4.07
CA GLY A 160 -23.63 -23.36 3.24
C GLY A 160 -24.23 -24.42 2.29
N PRO A 161 -23.39 -25.04 1.42
CA PRO A 161 -23.83 -26.01 0.42
C PRO A 161 -24.18 -27.38 1.01
N LYS A 162 -23.72 -27.68 2.23
CA LYS A 162 -24.02 -28.94 2.94
C LYS A 162 -24.92 -28.65 4.14
N GLU A 163 -25.71 -29.64 4.55
CA GLU A 163 -26.46 -29.57 5.80
C GLU A 163 -25.51 -29.27 6.98
N ASN A 164 -25.97 -28.46 7.93
CA ASN A 164 -25.21 -28.05 9.12
C ASN A 164 -23.95 -27.23 8.85
N THR A 165 -23.85 -26.61 7.67
CA THR A 165 -22.80 -25.63 7.36
C THR A 165 -23.37 -24.24 7.21
N CYS A 166 -22.69 -23.25 7.80
CA CYS A 166 -23.04 -21.84 7.71
C CYS A 166 -21.82 -21.05 7.23
N ASP A 167 -22.03 -20.16 6.26
CA ASP A 167 -20.99 -19.27 5.76
C ASP A 167 -21.16 -17.89 6.41
N MET A 168 -20.08 -17.31 6.94
CA MET A 168 -20.09 -15.95 7.53
C MET A 168 -18.86 -15.18 7.08
N ALA A 169 -19.09 -13.89 6.80
CA ALA A 169 -18.05 -12.94 6.40
C ALA A 169 -17.81 -11.93 7.51
N TRP A 170 -16.61 -11.35 7.57
CA TRP A 170 -16.31 -10.23 8.44
C TRP A 170 -15.27 -9.30 7.81
N ARG A 171 -15.29 -8.05 8.27
CA ARG A 171 -14.26 -7.04 8.00
C ARG A 171 -13.40 -6.86 9.23
N PHE A 172 -12.09 -6.89 9.04
CA PHE A 172 -11.13 -6.81 10.13
C PHE A 172 -9.89 -6.00 9.74
N ARG A 173 -9.09 -5.68 10.74
CA ARG A 173 -7.71 -5.24 10.60
C ARG A 173 -6.80 -5.99 11.57
N PRO A 174 -5.53 -6.24 11.22
CA PRO A 174 -4.55 -6.73 12.18
C PRO A 174 -4.35 -5.74 13.32
N LYS A 175 -4.11 -6.23 14.55
CA LYS A 175 -3.72 -5.40 15.70
C LYS A 175 -2.37 -4.73 15.47
N GLU A 176 -1.44 -5.52 14.96
CA GLU A 176 -0.10 -5.10 14.60
C GLU A 176 -0.02 -5.09 13.07
N GLY A 177 0.13 -3.89 12.48
CA GLY A 177 0.15 -3.73 11.03
C GLY A 177 -0.06 -2.28 10.60
N LYS A 178 0.74 -1.83 9.63
CA LYS A 178 0.69 -0.46 9.08
C LYS A 178 -0.28 -0.34 7.90
N THR A 179 -1.39 -1.07 7.90
CA THR A 179 -2.26 -1.14 6.71
C THR A 179 -3.51 -0.26 6.87
N VAL A 180 -3.74 0.59 5.88
CA VAL A 180 -4.91 1.48 5.79
C VAL A 180 -6.13 0.77 5.21
N ALA A 181 -5.96 -0.38 4.56
CA ALA A 181 -7.06 -1.17 4.01
C ALA A 181 -7.88 -1.89 5.10
N PHE A 182 -9.14 -2.18 4.78
CA PHE A 182 -9.88 -3.22 5.51
C PHE A 182 -9.65 -4.56 4.82
N PHE A 183 -9.53 -5.62 5.61
CA PHE A 183 -9.50 -6.97 5.07
C PHE A 183 -10.87 -7.60 5.23
N LYS A 184 -11.26 -8.40 4.25
CA LYS A 184 -12.50 -9.18 4.27
C LYS A 184 -12.16 -10.66 4.20
N ASP A 185 -12.59 -11.39 5.22
CA ASP A 185 -12.56 -12.85 5.21
C ASP A 185 -13.99 -13.36 5.23
N TYR A 186 -14.20 -14.54 4.66
CA TYR A 186 -15.46 -15.24 4.67
C TYR A 186 -15.20 -16.74 4.74
N ARG A 187 -15.65 -17.36 5.82
CA ARG A 187 -15.34 -18.76 6.11
C ARG A 187 -16.61 -19.58 6.26
N ARG A 188 -16.47 -20.87 5.96
CA ARG A 188 -17.48 -21.88 6.21
C ARG A 188 -17.32 -22.46 7.61
N PHE A 189 -18.41 -22.58 8.34
CA PHE A 189 -18.46 -23.13 9.69
C PHE A 189 -19.23 -24.44 9.64
N VAL A 190 -18.66 -25.48 10.26
CA VAL A 190 -19.35 -26.75 10.47
C VAL A 190 -19.91 -26.74 11.89
N ILE A 191 -21.23 -26.79 12.02
CA ILE A 191 -21.91 -26.65 13.31
C ILE A 191 -22.53 -28.00 13.67
N LYS A 192 -22.42 -28.39 14.94
CA LYS A 192 -23.00 -29.62 15.45
C LYS A 192 -23.90 -29.32 16.64
N ARG A 193 -25.11 -29.90 16.59
CA ARG A 193 -26.05 -29.93 17.70
C ARG A 193 -25.83 -31.20 18.51
N SER A 194 -25.56 -31.05 19.80
CA SER A 194 -25.43 -32.18 20.73
C SER A 194 -26.79 -32.74 21.14
N LYS A 195 -26.82 -33.96 21.70
CA LYS A 195 -28.04 -34.62 22.23
C LYS A 195 -28.73 -33.82 23.37
N LYS A 196 -28.02 -32.86 23.96
CA LYS A 196 -28.56 -31.92 24.98
C LYS A 196 -28.94 -30.57 24.37
N CYS A 197 -29.22 -30.51 23.07
CA CYS A 197 -29.50 -29.28 22.30
C CYS A 197 -28.40 -28.20 22.27
N LYS A 198 -27.24 -28.40 22.91
CA LYS A 198 -26.16 -27.43 22.88
C LYS A 198 -25.52 -27.39 21.49
N LEU A 199 -25.47 -26.21 20.88
CA LEU A 199 -24.78 -25.94 19.62
C LEU A 199 -23.29 -25.72 19.87
N SER A 200 -22.45 -26.22 18.96
CA SER A 200 -21.00 -26.06 18.99
C SER A 200 -20.45 -26.00 17.58
N VAL A 201 -19.43 -25.16 17.35
CA VAL A 201 -18.68 -25.15 16.10
C VAL A 201 -17.64 -26.26 16.16
N VAL A 202 -17.66 -27.16 15.18
CA VAL A 202 -16.73 -28.29 15.07
C VAL A 202 -15.45 -27.84 14.39
N SER A 203 -15.59 -27.09 13.30
CA SER A 203 -14.46 -26.57 12.53
C SER A 203 -14.82 -25.28 11.81
N ILE A 204 -13.78 -24.48 11.59
CA ILE A 204 -13.80 -23.30 10.73
C ILE A 204 -13.02 -23.68 9.48
N GLY A 205 -13.57 -23.41 8.30
CA GLY A 205 -12.91 -23.65 7.03
C GLY A 205 -11.74 -22.71 6.79
N ASP A 206 -11.11 -22.88 5.63
CA ASP A 206 -9.99 -22.04 5.20
C ASP A 206 -10.42 -20.64 4.78
N TYR A 207 -9.44 -19.78 4.56
CA TYR A 207 -9.64 -18.43 4.04
C TYR A 207 -10.52 -18.47 2.79
N HIS A 208 -11.56 -17.62 2.75
CA HIS A 208 -12.51 -17.51 1.62
C HIS A 208 -13.31 -18.78 1.28
N SER A 209 -13.34 -19.78 2.17
CA SER A 209 -14.17 -20.98 2.00
C SER A 209 -15.69 -20.72 2.02
N GLY A 210 -16.12 -19.61 2.62
CA GLY A 210 -17.52 -19.25 2.86
C GLY A 210 -18.20 -18.50 1.70
N VAL A 211 -18.15 -19.05 0.49
CA VAL A 211 -18.53 -18.35 -0.77
C VAL A 211 -19.96 -17.77 -0.73
N ASN A 212 -20.90 -18.38 -0.01
CA ASN A 212 -22.28 -17.88 0.05
C ASN A 212 -22.41 -16.57 0.87
N ALA A 213 -21.43 -16.29 1.74
CA ALA A 213 -21.36 -15.03 2.49
C ALA A 213 -20.61 -13.92 1.71
N ARG A 214 -20.01 -14.24 0.54
CA ARG A 214 -19.39 -13.26 -0.35
C ARG A 214 -20.50 -12.40 -0.96
N LYS A 215 -20.67 -11.17 -0.44
CA LYS A 215 -21.57 -10.17 -1.06
C LYS A 215 -21.16 -9.95 -2.52
N LYS A 216 -22.00 -10.39 -3.48
CA LYS A 216 -21.83 -10.03 -4.89
C LYS A 216 -22.19 -8.55 -5.06
N LYS A 217 -21.27 -7.71 -5.56
CA LYS A 217 -21.61 -6.33 -5.98
C LYS A 217 -22.69 -6.45 -7.07
N ARG A 218 -23.83 -5.78 -6.88
CA ARG A 218 -24.87 -5.71 -7.92
C ARG A 218 -24.32 -4.86 -9.06
N LYS A 219 -24.35 -5.38 -10.29
CA LYS A 219 -23.79 -4.74 -11.51
C LYS A 219 -24.23 -3.28 -11.77
N ASN A 220 -25.26 -2.76 -11.10
CA ASN A 220 -25.83 -1.43 -11.35
C ASN A 220 -25.88 -0.50 -10.13
N GLN A 221 -25.11 -0.73 -9.06
CA GLN A 221 -24.93 0.34 -8.06
C GLN A 221 -23.87 1.32 -8.59
N LYS A 222 -24.32 2.50 -9.04
CA LYS A 222 -23.50 3.71 -8.95
C LYS A 222 -22.93 3.76 -7.52
N PRO A 223 -21.64 4.10 -7.30
CA PRO A 223 -21.09 4.24 -5.96
C PRO A 223 -21.79 5.41 -5.27
N GLY A 224 -22.96 5.11 -4.69
CA GLY A 224 -23.70 6.02 -3.84
C GLY A 224 -22.96 6.04 -2.51
N PHE A 225 -22.21 7.12 -2.31
CA PHE A 225 -21.84 7.71 -1.01
C PHE A 225 -22.36 6.88 0.18
N GLU A 226 -21.55 5.94 0.68
CA GLU A 226 -21.67 5.56 2.08
C GLU A 226 -21.44 6.87 2.86
N GLN A 227 -22.46 7.30 3.61
CA GLN A 227 -22.43 8.59 4.30
C GLN A 227 -21.20 8.65 5.23
N GLY A 228 -20.30 9.59 4.92
CA GLY A 228 -19.36 10.15 5.90
C GLY A 228 -18.10 9.35 6.19
N GLY A 229 -17.40 8.88 5.15
CA GLY A 229 -16.03 8.38 5.29
C GLY A 229 -15.35 8.23 3.92
N VAL A 230 -14.03 8.45 3.86
CA VAL A 230 -13.23 8.14 2.67
C VAL A 230 -13.39 6.65 2.35
N PRO A 231 -13.76 6.24 1.13
CA PRO A 231 -13.88 4.83 0.78
C PRO A 231 -12.48 4.20 0.86
N LEU A 232 -12.23 3.46 1.92
CA LEU A 232 -10.99 2.71 2.06
C LEU A 232 -11.08 1.43 1.21
N PRO A 233 -10.00 1.04 0.53
CA PRO A 233 -9.96 -0.23 -0.20
C PRO A 233 -10.24 -1.39 0.75
N VAL A 234 -10.98 -2.37 0.24
CA VAL A 234 -11.24 -3.62 0.96
C VAL A 234 -10.57 -4.76 0.20
N VAL A 235 -9.52 -5.33 0.77
CA VAL A 235 -8.84 -6.53 0.27
C VAL A 235 -9.76 -7.73 0.48
N GLY A 236 -9.91 -8.60 -0.53
CA GLY A 236 -10.85 -9.72 -0.56
C GLY A 236 -12.22 -9.43 -1.18
N GLU A 237 -12.40 -8.28 -1.85
CA GLU A 237 -13.58 -7.99 -2.68
C GLU A 237 -13.31 -8.21 -4.18
N PRO A 238 -14.34 -8.54 -4.99
CA PRO A 238 -14.15 -8.72 -6.43
C PRO A 238 -13.64 -7.43 -7.09
N ILE A 239 -12.62 -7.58 -7.95
CA ILE A 239 -11.91 -6.50 -8.62
C ILE A 239 -12.65 -6.10 -9.90
N ASN A 240 -12.67 -4.80 -10.21
CA ASN A 240 -13.23 -4.29 -11.46
C ASN A 240 -12.13 -3.96 -12.48
N ASP A 241 -11.86 -4.90 -13.38
CA ASP A 241 -10.86 -4.74 -14.44
C ASP A 241 -11.31 -3.87 -15.63
N SER A 242 -12.49 -3.26 -15.57
CA SER A 242 -12.99 -2.38 -16.64
C SER A 242 -12.04 -1.21 -16.87
N LEU A 243 -11.71 -0.96 -18.14
CA LEU A 243 -10.92 0.20 -18.54
C LEU A 243 -11.78 1.48 -18.47
N PRO A 244 -11.16 2.64 -18.20
CA PRO A 244 -11.86 3.92 -18.33
C PRO A 244 -12.27 4.12 -19.79
N VAL A 245 -13.57 4.23 -20.02
CA VAL A 245 -14.12 4.51 -21.35
C VAL A 245 -14.47 5.99 -21.41
N VAL A 246 -14.11 6.64 -22.52
CA VAL A 246 -14.44 8.05 -22.73
C VAL A 246 -15.95 8.15 -22.98
N GLU A 247 -16.67 8.84 -22.08
CA GLU A 247 -18.14 8.81 -22.04
C GLU A 247 -18.80 9.48 -23.25
N SER A 248 -18.10 10.37 -23.96
CA SER A 248 -18.60 11.03 -25.18
C SER A 248 -17.49 11.69 -26.00
N GLU A 249 -17.71 11.82 -27.31
CA GLU A 249 -16.89 12.59 -28.26
C GLU A 249 -16.59 14.01 -27.75
N ILE A 250 -17.60 14.71 -27.24
CA ILE A 250 -17.44 16.08 -26.70
C ILE A 250 -16.49 16.10 -25.50
N ALA A 251 -16.49 15.07 -24.67
CA ALA A 251 -15.58 14.96 -23.53
C ALA A 251 -14.14 14.69 -24.01
N PHE A 252 -13.97 13.84 -25.03
CA PHE A 252 -12.66 13.56 -25.61
C PHE A 252 -12.03 14.81 -26.24
N SER A 253 -12.79 15.52 -27.07
CA SER A 253 -12.26 16.64 -27.84
C SER A 253 -11.98 17.88 -27.00
N ARG A 254 -12.58 17.96 -25.81
CA ARG A 254 -12.22 18.94 -24.77
C ARG A 254 -11.06 18.48 -23.89
N GLY A 255 -10.77 17.19 -23.89
CA GLY A 255 -9.69 16.58 -23.14
C GLY A 255 -8.33 17.06 -23.60
N LYS A 256 -7.39 17.09 -22.66
CA LYS A 256 -5.98 17.32 -22.94
C LYS A 256 -5.18 16.12 -22.48
N TYR A 257 -4.28 15.66 -23.32
CA TYR A 257 -3.60 14.38 -23.16
C TYR A 257 -2.09 14.55 -23.19
N LEU A 258 -1.39 13.69 -22.46
CA LEU A 258 0.06 13.54 -22.47
C LEU A 258 0.38 12.06 -22.69
N ILE A 259 1.23 11.75 -23.66
CA ILE A 259 1.71 10.40 -23.92
C ILE A 259 3.23 10.38 -23.98
N TYR A 260 3.81 9.34 -23.38
CA TYR A 260 5.22 9.01 -23.49
C TYR A 260 5.37 7.82 -24.43
N ALA A 261 6.23 7.95 -25.45
CA ALA A 261 6.43 6.93 -26.46
C ALA A 261 7.91 6.62 -26.65
N GLY A 262 8.24 5.33 -26.73
CA GLY A 262 9.62 4.84 -26.87
C GLY A 262 10.45 5.00 -25.59
N GLY A 263 11.75 5.18 -25.73
CA GLY A 263 12.69 5.33 -24.61
C GLY A 263 13.34 4.03 -24.15
N GLY A 264 14.27 4.17 -23.21
CA GLY A 264 15.08 3.06 -22.68
C GLY A 264 14.47 2.36 -21.47
N ASP A 265 13.28 2.79 -21.01
CA ASP A 265 12.64 2.28 -19.79
C ASP A 265 12.06 0.87 -19.93
N ARG A 266 11.79 0.45 -21.18
CA ARG A 266 11.19 -0.85 -21.47
C ARG A 266 12.16 -1.98 -21.10
N CYS A 267 11.64 -3.02 -20.46
CA CYS A 267 12.39 -4.19 -19.97
C CYS A 267 13.46 -3.89 -18.90
N LYS A 268 13.49 -2.68 -18.33
CA LYS A 268 14.29 -2.39 -17.13
C LYS A 268 13.59 -2.99 -15.90
N ASN A 269 14.34 -3.03 -14.80
CA ASN A 269 13.77 -3.51 -13.53
C ASN A 269 12.53 -2.70 -13.12
N MET A 270 11.66 -3.30 -12.30
CA MET A 270 10.35 -2.70 -12.01
C MET A 270 10.49 -1.38 -11.26
N ASN A 271 11.56 -1.21 -10.47
CA ASN A 271 11.84 0.02 -9.74
C ASN A 271 12.16 1.18 -10.70
N HIS A 272 12.94 0.92 -11.75
CA HIS A 272 13.22 1.86 -12.83
C HIS A 272 11.93 2.23 -13.55
N TYR A 273 11.14 1.23 -13.97
CA TYR A 273 9.85 1.46 -14.61
C TYR A 273 8.94 2.35 -13.76
N LEU A 274 8.78 2.03 -12.46
CA LEU A 274 7.94 2.80 -11.55
C LEU A 274 8.42 4.24 -11.38
N TRP A 275 9.73 4.44 -11.27
CA TRP A 275 10.32 5.77 -11.13
C TRP A 275 10.03 6.65 -12.35
N SER A 276 10.16 6.08 -13.55
CA SER A 276 9.84 6.71 -14.83
C SER A 276 8.34 6.95 -15.03
N PHE A 277 7.52 5.95 -14.73
CA PHE A 277 6.06 6.04 -14.81
C PHE A 277 5.52 7.15 -13.90
N LEU A 278 6.01 7.23 -12.66
CA LEU A 278 5.61 8.27 -11.72
C LEU A 278 6.12 9.66 -12.12
N CYS A 279 7.24 9.76 -12.83
CA CYS A 279 7.66 11.03 -13.42
C CYS A 279 6.65 11.48 -14.49
N ALA A 280 6.27 10.59 -15.42
CA ALA A 280 5.27 10.88 -16.44
C ALA A 280 3.90 11.24 -15.82
N LEU A 281 3.48 10.54 -14.77
CA LEU A 281 2.24 10.83 -14.04
C LEU A 281 2.31 12.19 -13.31
N GLY A 282 3.44 12.51 -12.68
CA GLY A 282 3.67 13.81 -12.04
C GLY A 282 3.64 14.95 -13.05
N GLU A 283 4.23 14.78 -14.22
CA GLU A 283 4.15 15.77 -15.31
C GLU A 283 2.70 15.95 -15.79
N ALA A 284 1.97 14.85 -16.02
CA ALA A 284 0.57 14.92 -16.44
C ALA A 284 -0.30 15.71 -15.45
N GLN A 285 -0.11 15.47 -14.15
CA GLN A 285 -0.78 16.22 -13.08
C GLN A 285 -0.38 17.69 -13.09
N TYR A 286 0.91 18.00 -13.25
CA TYR A 286 1.40 19.38 -13.33
C TYR A 286 0.80 20.14 -14.51
N LEU A 287 0.70 19.51 -15.69
CA LEU A 287 0.14 20.11 -16.90
C LEU A 287 -1.39 20.09 -16.93
N ASN A 288 -2.05 19.49 -15.93
CA ASN A 288 -3.49 19.24 -15.89
C ASN A 288 -3.98 18.51 -17.16
N ARG A 289 -3.28 17.42 -17.51
CA ARG A 289 -3.55 16.55 -18.66
C ARG A 289 -3.81 15.12 -18.21
N THR A 290 -4.65 14.41 -18.95
CA THR A 290 -4.84 12.96 -18.77
C THR A 290 -3.60 12.24 -19.30
N LEU A 291 -2.99 11.39 -18.47
CA LEU A 291 -1.88 10.54 -18.89
C LEU A 291 -2.43 9.38 -19.72
N VAL A 292 -1.97 9.27 -20.96
CA VAL A 292 -2.20 8.09 -21.79
C VAL A 292 -1.06 7.12 -21.50
N MET A 293 -1.40 5.95 -20.93
CA MET A 293 -0.41 4.96 -20.48
C MET A 293 -0.55 3.63 -21.23
N ASP A 294 0.58 2.99 -21.49
CA ASP A 294 0.62 1.61 -21.97
C ASP A 294 0.34 0.66 -20.79
N LEU A 295 -0.76 -0.11 -20.85
CA LEU A 295 -1.02 -1.17 -19.88
C LEU A 295 -0.15 -2.42 -20.13
N THR A 296 0.60 -2.45 -21.23
CA THR A 296 1.50 -3.54 -21.60
C THR A 296 2.91 -3.27 -21.10
N LEU A 297 3.36 -4.07 -20.14
CA LEU A 297 4.69 -4.02 -19.56
C LEU A 297 5.62 -5.07 -20.18
N CYS A 298 6.91 -4.76 -20.14
CA CYS A 298 7.97 -5.74 -20.34
C CYS A 298 8.60 -6.08 -18.99
N LEU A 299 8.55 -7.35 -18.61
CA LEU A 299 9.18 -7.83 -17.39
C LEU A 299 10.65 -8.12 -17.66
N SER A 300 11.53 -7.48 -16.88
CA SER A 300 12.97 -7.70 -16.99
C SER A 300 13.36 -9.13 -16.65
N SER A 301 14.35 -9.64 -17.39
CA SER A 301 15.03 -10.92 -17.21
C SER A 301 15.45 -11.24 -15.77
N ILE A 302 15.68 -10.22 -14.93
CA ILE A 302 16.02 -10.42 -13.51
C ILE A 302 14.87 -11.07 -12.70
N TYR A 303 13.64 -11.01 -13.19
CA TYR A 303 12.46 -11.58 -12.55
C TYR A 303 11.97 -12.86 -13.26
N THR A 304 12.62 -13.27 -14.35
CA THR A 304 12.21 -14.44 -15.14
C THR A 304 13.12 -15.62 -14.85
N LEU A 305 12.57 -16.83 -14.89
CA LEU A 305 13.35 -18.06 -14.70
C LEU A 305 14.22 -18.37 -15.92
N SER A 306 13.84 -17.87 -17.10
CA SER A 306 14.58 -17.99 -18.35
C SER A 306 15.81 -17.09 -18.42
N ASN A 307 15.90 -16.06 -17.56
CA ASN A 307 16.83 -14.94 -17.69
C ASN A 307 16.70 -14.19 -19.02
N GLU A 308 15.50 -14.20 -19.62
CA GLU A 308 15.16 -13.43 -20.82
C GLU A 308 14.04 -12.44 -20.50
N ASP A 309 14.04 -11.29 -21.19
CA ASP A 309 13.01 -10.27 -21.00
C ASP A 309 11.68 -10.76 -21.57
N GLU A 310 10.59 -10.61 -20.81
CA GLU A 310 9.26 -11.09 -21.17
C GLU A 310 8.32 -9.92 -21.48
N GLU A 311 8.00 -9.78 -22.76
CA GLU A 311 7.08 -8.76 -23.27
C GLU A 311 5.61 -9.14 -23.07
N GLY A 312 4.72 -8.15 -22.95
CA GLY A 312 3.28 -8.40 -23.03
C GLY A 312 2.57 -8.62 -21.70
N LYS A 313 3.21 -8.31 -20.56
CA LYS A 313 2.61 -8.47 -19.24
C LYS A 313 1.62 -7.34 -18.97
N ASP A 314 0.48 -7.65 -18.39
CA ASP A 314 -0.51 -6.63 -18.05
C ASP A 314 -0.14 -5.88 -16.76
N PHE A 315 -0.21 -4.56 -16.78
CA PHE A 315 0.01 -3.68 -15.61
C PHE A 315 -0.81 -4.11 -14.38
N ARG A 316 -2.04 -4.58 -14.60
CA ARG A 316 -2.98 -5.01 -13.55
C ARG A 316 -2.53 -6.28 -12.81
N PHE A 317 -1.58 -7.03 -13.36
CA PHE A 317 -0.97 -8.16 -12.64
C PHE A 317 -0.17 -7.69 -11.43
N TYR A 318 0.45 -6.50 -11.50
CA TYR A 318 1.38 -6.01 -10.50
C TYR A 318 0.82 -4.87 -9.65
N PHE A 319 -0.06 -4.04 -10.21
CA PHE A 319 -0.58 -2.82 -9.57
C PHE A 319 -2.11 -2.71 -9.60
N ASP A 320 -2.68 -1.99 -8.64
CA ASP A 320 -4.12 -1.73 -8.55
C ASP A 320 -4.53 -0.60 -9.51
N PHE A 321 -4.89 -0.98 -10.74
CA PHE A 321 -5.40 -0.03 -11.73
C PHE A 321 -6.79 0.55 -11.37
N GLU A 322 -7.61 -0.17 -10.59
CA GLU A 322 -8.90 0.37 -10.15
C GLU A 322 -8.68 1.57 -9.23
N HIS A 323 -7.73 1.47 -8.30
CA HIS A 323 -7.33 2.62 -7.49
C HIS A 323 -6.72 3.75 -8.33
N LEU A 324 -5.81 3.42 -9.25
CA LEU A 324 -5.12 4.42 -10.06
C LEU A 324 -6.10 5.23 -10.93
N LYS A 325 -7.05 4.57 -11.59
CA LYS A 325 -8.04 5.26 -12.46
C LYS A 325 -9.08 6.07 -11.69
N GLU A 326 -9.33 5.74 -10.42
CA GLU A 326 -10.23 6.50 -9.55
C GLU A 326 -9.56 7.74 -8.94
N THR A 327 -8.24 7.69 -8.76
CA THR A 327 -7.47 8.76 -8.10
C THR A 327 -6.71 9.67 -9.06
N ALA A 328 -6.39 9.19 -10.26
CA ALA A 328 -5.68 9.94 -11.29
C ALA A 328 -6.41 9.90 -12.63
N SER A 329 -6.21 10.96 -13.44
CA SER A 329 -6.70 11.00 -14.81
C SER A 329 -5.76 10.21 -15.72
N VAL A 330 -6.06 8.92 -15.88
CA VAL A 330 -5.33 7.99 -16.76
C VAL A 330 -6.25 7.37 -17.81
N LEU A 331 -5.71 7.08 -18.98
CA LEU A 331 -6.41 6.40 -20.08
C LEU A 331 -5.49 5.34 -20.69
N ASP A 332 -6.08 4.22 -21.11
CA ASP A 332 -5.35 3.17 -21.82
C ASP A 332 -4.92 3.65 -23.21
N GLN A 333 -3.68 3.32 -23.59
CA GLN A 333 -3.09 3.74 -24.85
C GLN A 333 -3.80 3.13 -26.08
N GLN A 334 -4.22 1.86 -26.03
CA GLN A 334 -4.86 1.22 -27.17
C GLN A 334 -6.22 1.88 -27.44
N GLN A 335 -7.03 2.01 -26.38
CA GLN A 335 -8.33 2.71 -26.43
C GLN A 335 -8.15 4.16 -26.92
N PHE A 336 -7.16 4.89 -26.40
CA PHE A 336 -6.92 6.27 -26.80
C PHE A 336 -6.64 6.41 -28.30
N TRP A 337 -5.85 5.50 -28.88
CA TRP A 337 -5.53 5.57 -30.30
C TRP A 337 -6.73 5.21 -31.19
N GLU A 338 -7.60 4.30 -30.75
CA GLU A 338 -8.87 4.02 -31.44
C GLU A 338 -9.75 5.29 -31.48
N ASP A 339 -9.99 5.90 -30.33
CA ASP A 339 -10.80 7.12 -30.18
C ASP A 339 -10.17 8.30 -30.94
N TRP A 340 -8.84 8.48 -30.85
CA TRP A 340 -8.11 9.54 -31.52
C TRP A 340 -8.22 9.43 -33.04
N ASN A 341 -8.09 8.23 -33.61
CA ASN A 341 -8.20 8.02 -35.05
C ASN A 341 -9.60 8.32 -35.60
N GLU A 342 -10.63 8.11 -34.79
CA GLU A 342 -12.02 8.41 -35.15
C GLU A 342 -12.30 9.92 -35.15
N TRP A 343 -11.89 10.62 -34.08
CA TRP A 343 -12.31 12.00 -33.81
C TRP A 343 -11.30 13.07 -34.24
N GLN A 344 -10.02 12.74 -34.44
CA GLN A 344 -9.00 13.72 -34.86
C GLN A 344 -9.42 14.47 -36.14
N ARG A 345 -10.01 13.75 -37.11
CA ARG A 345 -10.43 14.35 -38.39
C ARG A 345 -11.70 15.18 -38.27
N GLN A 346 -12.54 14.90 -37.29
CA GLN A 346 -13.85 15.56 -37.11
C GLN A 346 -13.71 16.87 -36.34
N ASP A 347 -12.90 16.86 -35.26
CA ASP A 347 -12.79 17.98 -34.32
C ASP A 347 -11.50 18.81 -34.48
N GLY A 348 -10.62 18.45 -35.41
CA GLY A 348 -9.40 19.20 -35.68
C GLY A 348 -8.38 19.15 -34.54
N LEU A 349 -8.27 18.00 -33.86
CA LEU A 349 -7.35 17.81 -32.74
C LEU A 349 -5.89 17.94 -33.18
N THR A 350 -5.11 18.71 -32.43
CA THR A 350 -3.70 19.00 -32.75
C THR A 350 -2.74 18.21 -31.85
N LEU A 351 -1.58 17.88 -32.42
CA LEU A 351 -0.50 17.12 -31.79
C LEU A 351 0.75 17.99 -31.68
N TYR A 352 1.27 18.13 -30.47
CA TYR A 352 2.57 18.73 -30.20
C TYR A 352 3.61 17.65 -29.90
N LEU A 353 4.59 17.49 -30.80
CA LEU A 353 5.64 16.49 -30.68
C LEU A 353 6.87 17.08 -29.96
N VAL A 354 7.35 16.37 -28.94
CA VAL A 354 8.56 16.71 -28.17
C VAL A 354 9.54 15.55 -28.31
N GLU A 355 10.65 15.76 -29.02
CA GLU A 355 11.68 14.74 -29.24
C GLU A 355 12.91 14.92 -28.32
N ASP A 356 13.05 16.08 -27.68
CA ASP A 356 14.17 16.38 -26.77
C ASP A 356 13.72 16.27 -25.30
N SER A 357 14.40 15.40 -24.54
CA SER A 357 14.15 15.18 -23.11
C SER A 357 14.48 16.40 -22.24
N ARG A 358 15.26 17.36 -22.77
CA ARG A 358 15.62 18.61 -22.09
C ARG A 358 14.47 19.63 -22.03
N VAL A 359 13.43 19.45 -22.83
CA VAL A 359 12.25 20.33 -22.79
C VAL A 359 11.55 20.13 -21.46
N THR A 360 11.57 21.17 -20.63
CA THR A 360 11.04 21.08 -19.27
C THR A 360 9.52 21.17 -19.30
N PRO A 361 8.83 20.55 -18.32
CA PRO A 361 7.37 20.65 -18.25
C PRO A 361 6.86 22.08 -18.05
N MET A 362 7.67 22.98 -17.46
CA MET A 362 7.34 24.39 -17.37
C MET A 362 7.15 25.03 -18.76
N GLN A 363 7.98 24.65 -19.74
CA GLN A 363 7.86 25.14 -21.12
C GLN A 363 6.59 24.59 -21.81
N LEU A 364 6.17 23.38 -21.43
CA LEU A 364 4.97 22.74 -21.99
C LEU A 364 3.65 23.26 -21.39
N SER A 365 3.71 24.02 -20.30
CA SER A 365 2.52 24.58 -19.65
C SER A 365 1.72 25.54 -20.56
N GLU A 366 2.41 26.20 -21.49
CA GLU A 366 1.80 27.15 -22.44
C GLU A 366 1.21 26.45 -23.69
N VAL A 367 1.50 25.17 -23.89
CA VAL A 367 1.07 24.41 -25.07
C VAL A 367 -0.43 24.14 -25.01
N LYS A 368 -1.14 24.62 -26.04
CA LYS A 368 -2.61 24.52 -26.14
C LYS A 368 -3.10 23.27 -26.85
N ASP A 369 -2.21 22.56 -27.53
CA ASP A 369 -2.53 21.36 -28.30
C ASP A 369 -3.24 20.29 -27.47
N SER A 370 -4.14 19.55 -28.12
CA SER A 370 -4.94 18.50 -27.48
C SER A 370 -4.04 17.37 -26.97
N LEU A 371 -3.06 16.94 -27.75
CA LEU A 371 -2.10 15.89 -27.38
C LEU A 371 -0.68 16.44 -27.35
N ILE A 372 0.02 16.23 -26.23
CA ILE A 372 1.48 16.34 -26.16
C ILE A 372 2.05 14.93 -26.24
N MET A 373 2.93 14.68 -27.20
CA MET A 373 3.65 13.42 -27.34
C MET A 373 5.12 13.65 -27.07
N ARG A 374 5.61 13.09 -25.97
CA ARG A 374 7.04 12.96 -25.72
C ARG A 374 7.55 11.69 -26.37
N LYS A 375 8.38 11.83 -27.38
CA LYS A 375 8.97 10.72 -28.13
C LYS A 375 10.43 10.60 -27.76
N PHE A 376 10.79 9.51 -27.11
CA PHE A 376 12.16 9.23 -26.69
C PHE A 376 12.87 8.36 -27.72
N GLY A 377 14.15 8.66 -27.95
CA GLY A 377 15.01 7.88 -28.85
C GLY A 377 15.42 6.52 -28.27
N SER A 378 16.26 5.81 -29.01
CA SER A 378 16.81 4.51 -28.61
C SER A 378 18.20 4.58 -27.96
N VAL A 379 18.82 5.77 -27.93
CA VAL A 379 20.19 5.94 -27.46
C VAL A 379 20.21 6.22 -25.96
N GLU A 380 20.72 5.26 -25.19
CA GLU A 380 20.96 5.39 -23.75
C GLU A 380 22.21 6.24 -23.46
N PRO A 381 22.27 6.98 -22.32
CA PRO A 381 21.33 6.99 -21.19
C PRO A 381 20.34 8.17 -21.15
N ASP A 382 20.29 9.00 -22.19
CA ASP A 382 19.52 10.26 -22.21
C ASP A 382 18.06 10.07 -22.65
N ASN A 383 17.64 8.83 -22.87
CA ASN A 383 16.32 8.44 -23.37
C ASN A 383 15.39 7.83 -22.32
N TYR A 384 15.75 7.90 -21.03
CA TYR A 384 14.87 7.46 -19.95
C TYR A 384 13.86 8.54 -19.57
N TRP A 385 12.62 8.13 -19.33
CA TRP A 385 11.52 9.06 -19.02
C TRP A 385 11.76 9.84 -17.73
N TYR A 386 12.36 9.20 -16.72
CA TYR A 386 12.61 9.85 -15.44
C TYR A 386 13.50 11.10 -15.53
N ARG A 387 14.31 11.23 -16.59
CA ARG A 387 15.16 12.41 -16.84
C ARG A 387 14.35 13.69 -16.96
N VAL A 388 13.08 13.60 -17.40
CA VAL A 388 12.16 14.76 -17.49
C VAL A 388 11.91 15.40 -16.12
N CYS A 389 12.06 14.64 -15.04
CA CYS A 389 11.86 15.12 -13.68
C CYS A 389 13.17 15.43 -12.94
N GLU A 390 14.33 15.30 -13.58
CA GLU A 390 15.63 15.60 -12.95
C GLU A 390 16.06 17.07 -13.12
N GLY A 391 16.94 17.55 -12.23
CA GLY A 391 17.47 18.90 -12.30
C GLY A 391 16.47 19.94 -11.83
N GLU A 392 16.23 21.00 -12.62
CA GLU A 392 15.37 22.12 -12.21
C GLU A 392 13.91 21.69 -11.96
N THR A 393 13.45 20.66 -12.67
CA THR A 393 12.08 20.14 -12.59
C THR A 393 11.82 19.33 -11.32
N GLU A 394 12.86 18.83 -10.65
CA GLU A 394 12.73 18.00 -9.44
C GLU A 394 12.06 18.77 -8.30
N SER A 395 12.28 20.09 -8.25
CA SER A 395 11.68 20.99 -7.27
C SER A 395 10.18 21.25 -7.51
N VAL A 396 9.72 21.06 -8.75
CA VAL A 396 8.36 21.41 -9.20
C VAL A 396 7.49 20.17 -9.30
N ILE A 397 8.03 19.09 -9.88
CA ILE A 397 7.30 17.87 -10.16
C ILE A 397 7.58 16.86 -9.08
N ARG A 398 6.60 16.68 -8.20
CA ARG A 398 6.62 15.60 -7.22
C ARG A 398 6.12 14.32 -7.87
N ARG A 399 6.89 13.25 -7.72
CA ARG A 399 6.47 11.90 -8.13
C ARG A 399 5.39 11.40 -7.16
N PRO A 400 4.16 11.12 -7.64
CA PRO A 400 3.03 10.85 -6.77
C PRO A 400 2.98 9.38 -6.35
N TRP A 401 3.98 8.94 -5.58
CA TRP A 401 4.12 7.56 -5.10
C TRP A 401 2.88 7.02 -4.37
N HIS A 402 2.10 7.91 -3.74
CA HIS A 402 0.88 7.56 -3.01
C HIS A 402 -0.25 7.01 -3.89
N LEU A 403 -0.19 7.22 -5.21
CA LEU A 403 -1.22 6.79 -6.19
C LEU A 403 -1.00 5.37 -6.73
N ILE A 404 0.21 4.81 -6.56
CA ILE A 404 0.52 3.48 -7.05
C ILE A 404 0.48 2.49 -5.90
N TRP A 405 -0.46 1.56 -5.97
CA TRP A 405 -0.66 0.48 -5.01
C TRP A 405 -0.41 -0.87 -5.67
N LYS A 406 0.00 -1.87 -4.89
CA LYS A 406 0.20 -3.24 -5.41
C LYS A 406 -1.13 -3.86 -5.80
N SER A 407 -1.09 -4.84 -6.70
CA SER A 407 -2.28 -5.53 -7.17
C SER A 407 -3.05 -6.17 -6.01
N ARG A 408 -4.36 -5.92 -5.95
CA ARG A 408 -5.25 -6.54 -4.95
C ARG A 408 -5.22 -8.05 -5.00
N ARG A 409 -5.00 -8.64 -6.19
CA ARG A 409 -4.87 -10.10 -6.36
C ARG A 409 -3.67 -10.66 -5.60
N LEU A 410 -2.56 -9.92 -5.61
CA LEU A 410 -1.38 -10.28 -4.82
C LEU A 410 -1.64 -10.06 -3.33
N MET A 411 -2.27 -8.94 -2.95
CA MET A 411 -2.64 -8.69 -1.56
C MET A 411 -3.58 -9.75 -0.98
N ASP A 412 -4.47 -10.32 -1.79
CA ASP A 412 -5.35 -11.43 -1.40
C ASP A 412 -4.55 -12.69 -1.07
N ILE A 413 -3.50 -13.02 -1.85
CA ILE A 413 -2.57 -14.11 -1.54
C ILE A 413 -1.87 -13.83 -0.20
N VAL A 414 -1.33 -12.63 -0.01
CA VAL A 414 -0.65 -12.25 1.24
C VAL A 414 -1.60 -12.39 2.43
N SER A 415 -2.85 -11.96 2.29
CA SER A 415 -3.87 -12.11 3.33
C SER A 415 -4.21 -13.58 3.60
N ALA A 416 -4.25 -14.43 2.57
CA ALA A 416 -4.46 -15.87 2.74
C ALA A 416 -3.31 -16.53 3.50
N ILE A 417 -2.06 -16.18 3.20
CA ILE A 417 -0.86 -16.66 3.92
C ILE A 417 -0.93 -16.23 5.39
N ALA A 418 -1.11 -14.92 5.65
CA ALA A 418 -1.21 -14.39 7.01
C ALA A 418 -2.37 -15.03 7.79
N SER A 419 -3.48 -15.33 7.11
CA SER A 419 -4.65 -15.98 7.71
C SER A 419 -4.41 -17.45 8.08
N ARG A 420 -3.56 -18.18 7.33
CA ARG A 420 -3.09 -19.53 7.71
C ARG A 420 -2.13 -19.50 8.90
N LEU A 421 -1.34 -18.44 9.01
CA LEU A 421 -0.51 -18.12 10.16
C LEU A 421 -1.29 -17.48 11.32
N ILE A 422 -2.63 -17.38 11.21
CA ILE A 422 -3.55 -16.86 12.23
C ILE A 422 -3.24 -15.39 12.61
N TRP A 423 -2.51 -14.66 11.76
CA TRP A 423 -2.01 -13.32 12.05
C TRP A 423 -1.10 -13.24 13.30
N ASP A 424 -0.54 -14.38 13.73
CA ASP A 424 0.40 -14.47 14.86
C ASP A 424 1.70 -15.17 14.42
N TYR A 425 2.60 -14.39 13.82
CA TYR A 425 3.90 -14.85 13.37
C TYR A 425 4.94 -13.72 13.40
N ASP A 426 6.21 -14.11 13.48
CA ASP A 426 7.35 -13.23 13.28
C ASP A 426 7.92 -13.44 11.87
N SER A 427 8.64 -12.47 11.34
CA SER A 427 9.15 -12.51 9.98
C SER A 427 10.64 -12.17 9.92
N VAL A 428 11.34 -12.90 9.05
CA VAL A 428 12.77 -12.71 8.79
C VAL A 428 12.97 -12.61 7.28
N HIS A 429 13.64 -11.56 6.83
CA HIS A 429 14.02 -11.39 5.45
C HIS A 429 15.51 -11.73 5.31
N ILE A 430 15.83 -12.71 4.45
CA ILE A 430 17.16 -13.29 4.27
C ILE A 430 17.58 -13.19 2.80
N VAL A 431 18.46 -12.23 2.51
CA VAL A 431 19.05 -12.00 1.19
C VAL A 431 20.36 -12.79 1.07
N ARG A 432 20.38 -13.75 0.17
CA ARG A 432 21.55 -14.55 -0.19
C ARG A 432 21.75 -14.52 -1.71
N GLY A 433 21.40 -15.59 -2.42
CA GLY A 433 21.52 -15.69 -3.88
C GLY A 433 22.92 -15.28 -4.39
N ASP A 434 22.96 -14.46 -5.43
CA ASP A 434 24.22 -13.97 -6.00
C ASP A 434 25.00 -13.03 -5.06
N LYS A 435 24.31 -12.30 -4.17
CA LYS A 435 24.98 -11.41 -3.20
C LYS A 435 25.83 -12.22 -2.23
N ALA A 436 25.35 -13.37 -1.75
CA ALA A 436 26.13 -14.25 -0.87
C ALA A 436 27.31 -14.94 -1.57
N ARG A 437 27.34 -14.99 -2.91
CA ARG A 437 28.47 -15.54 -3.68
C ARG A 437 29.56 -14.50 -3.93
N ASN A 438 29.23 -13.21 -3.85
CA ASN A 438 30.13 -12.12 -4.14
C ASN A 438 30.76 -11.56 -2.85
N SER A 439 31.83 -12.21 -2.40
CA SER A 439 32.59 -11.80 -1.21
C SER A 439 33.34 -10.49 -1.37
N ASP A 440 33.53 -10.00 -2.60
CA ASP A 440 34.22 -8.73 -2.85
C ASP A 440 33.33 -7.54 -2.49
N LEU A 441 32.01 -7.68 -2.70
CA LEU A 441 31.01 -6.67 -2.34
C LEU A 441 30.37 -6.92 -0.97
N TRP A 442 30.20 -8.18 -0.56
CA TRP A 442 29.56 -8.58 0.69
C TRP A 442 30.40 -9.68 1.40
N PRO A 443 31.46 -9.30 2.13
CA PRO A 443 32.41 -10.26 2.70
C PRO A 443 31.82 -11.13 3.82
N ASN A 444 30.84 -10.64 4.59
CA ASN A 444 30.32 -11.34 5.78
C ASN A 444 28.96 -12.01 5.53
N LEU A 445 28.20 -11.54 4.53
CA LEU A 445 26.82 -11.93 4.26
C LEU A 445 26.59 -13.45 4.25
N ALA A 446 27.46 -14.23 3.60
CA ALA A 446 27.30 -15.68 3.49
C ALA A 446 27.40 -16.41 4.84
N GLN A 447 28.30 -15.95 5.71
CA GLN A 447 28.56 -16.49 7.04
C GLN A 447 27.47 -16.05 8.04
N ASP A 448 27.11 -14.78 7.99
CA ASP A 448 26.14 -14.17 8.90
C ASP A 448 24.73 -14.73 8.69
N THR A 449 24.37 -15.02 7.45
CA THR A 449 23.08 -15.62 7.09
C THR A 449 23.13 -17.16 7.04
N SER A 450 24.17 -17.79 7.62
CA SER A 450 24.24 -19.26 7.74
C SER A 450 23.29 -19.78 8.83
N PRO A 451 22.77 -21.02 8.74
CA PRO A 451 21.71 -21.49 9.65
C PRO A 451 22.14 -21.46 11.12
N ASN A 452 23.39 -21.82 11.42
CA ASN A 452 23.91 -21.81 12.78
C ASN A 452 23.99 -20.39 13.35
N THR A 453 24.46 -19.43 12.54
CA THR A 453 24.51 -18.01 12.94
C THR A 453 23.10 -17.46 13.12
N LEU A 454 22.19 -17.73 12.17
CA LEU A 454 20.79 -17.33 12.28
C LEU A 454 20.15 -17.85 13.56
N ILE A 455 20.34 -19.11 13.92
CA ILE A 455 19.83 -19.68 15.18
C ILE A 455 20.33 -18.87 16.39
N SER A 456 21.60 -18.47 16.39
CA SER A 456 22.19 -17.69 17.48
C SER A 456 21.72 -16.23 17.51
N THR A 457 21.55 -15.60 16.34
CA THR A 457 21.14 -14.20 16.21
C THR A 457 19.65 -14.01 16.46
N LEU A 458 18.83 -14.97 16.05
CA LEU A 458 17.39 -14.98 16.28
C LEU A 458 17.06 -15.35 17.73
N GLN A 459 17.96 -16.08 18.41
CA GLN A 459 17.82 -16.40 19.82
C GLN A 459 17.78 -15.12 20.66
N GLY A 460 16.70 -14.93 21.41
CA GLY A 460 16.44 -13.71 22.20
C GLY A 460 15.75 -12.59 21.43
N LYS A 461 15.73 -12.63 20.09
CA LYS A 461 14.88 -11.76 19.26
C LYS A 461 13.50 -12.39 19.06
N ILE A 462 13.44 -13.68 18.73
CA ILE A 462 12.21 -14.47 18.52
C ILE A 462 12.13 -15.55 19.59
N GLU A 463 10.93 -15.80 20.10
CA GLU A 463 10.67 -16.85 21.11
C GLU A 463 10.65 -18.24 20.45
N ASP A 464 11.19 -19.23 21.16
CA ASP A 464 11.22 -20.61 20.69
C ASP A 464 9.80 -21.15 20.47
N GLY A 465 9.61 -21.91 19.38
CA GLY A 465 8.34 -22.52 19.00
C GLY A 465 7.37 -21.61 18.24
N ARG A 466 7.68 -20.32 18.05
CA ARG A 466 6.83 -19.41 17.26
C ARG A 466 6.85 -19.73 15.77
N ASN A 467 5.78 -19.31 15.09
CA ASN A 467 5.73 -19.30 13.62
C ASN A 467 6.65 -18.21 13.10
N VAL A 468 7.60 -18.58 12.24
CA VAL A 468 8.55 -17.68 11.61
C VAL A 468 8.40 -17.78 10.09
N TYR A 469 7.95 -16.70 9.47
CA TYR A 469 7.92 -16.60 8.02
C TYR A 469 9.29 -16.12 7.52
N VAL A 470 9.89 -16.87 6.60
CA VAL A 470 11.22 -16.59 6.05
C VAL A 470 11.07 -16.15 4.59
N ALA A 471 11.22 -14.85 4.34
CA ALA A 471 11.28 -14.28 3.00
C ALA A 471 12.73 -14.36 2.50
N THR A 472 13.00 -15.11 1.42
CA THR A 472 14.37 -15.34 0.98
C THR A 472 14.48 -15.60 -0.52
N ASN A 473 15.60 -15.17 -1.11
CA ASN A 473 15.99 -15.52 -2.48
C ASN A 473 17.00 -16.69 -2.53
N GLU A 474 17.20 -17.43 -1.44
CA GLU A 474 17.97 -18.67 -1.45
C GLU A 474 17.19 -19.77 -2.19
N PRO A 475 17.72 -20.32 -3.30
CA PRO A 475 16.98 -21.31 -4.09
C PRO A 475 16.73 -22.63 -3.34
N ASN A 476 17.59 -22.99 -2.39
CA ASN A 476 17.46 -24.25 -1.66
C ASN A 476 16.85 -24.05 -0.27
N MET A 477 15.54 -24.29 -0.13
CA MET A 477 14.83 -24.14 1.15
C MET A 477 15.33 -25.07 2.25
N SER A 478 15.85 -26.26 1.90
CA SER A 478 16.46 -27.18 2.88
C SER A 478 17.71 -26.63 3.54
N PHE A 479 18.30 -25.55 3.00
CA PHE A 479 19.38 -24.82 3.66
C PHE A 479 18.96 -24.36 5.07
N PHE A 480 17.69 -24.02 5.27
CA PHE A 480 17.15 -23.52 6.53
C PHE A 480 16.58 -24.62 7.44
N ASP A 481 16.71 -25.90 7.07
CA ASP A 481 16.20 -27.02 7.89
C ASP A 481 16.65 -26.99 9.36
N PRO A 482 17.89 -26.58 9.71
CA PRO A 482 18.30 -26.46 11.11
C PRO A 482 17.46 -25.49 11.96
N LEU A 483 16.78 -24.51 11.34
CA LEU A 483 15.90 -23.59 12.07
C LEU A 483 14.62 -24.27 12.57
N LYS A 484 14.22 -25.40 11.95
CA LYS A 484 13.02 -26.16 12.31
C LYS A 484 13.08 -26.77 13.71
N ASP A 485 14.29 -26.95 14.24
CA ASP A 485 14.50 -27.46 15.60
C ASP A 485 14.03 -26.46 16.67
N LYS A 486 14.03 -25.15 16.36
CA LYS A 486 13.63 -24.09 17.28
C LYS A 486 12.35 -23.37 16.88
N TYR A 487 12.06 -23.26 15.59
CA TYR A 487 10.98 -22.44 15.07
C TYR A 487 10.09 -23.22 14.10
N SER A 488 8.82 -22.86 14.02
CA SER A 488 7.92 -23.33 12.97
C SER A 488 8.14 -22.46 11.73
N THR A 489 9.03 -22.89 10.83
CA THR A 489 9.43 -22.11 9.65
C THR A 489 8.42 -22.25 8.52
N HIS A 490 8.07 -21.13 7.88
CA HIS A 490 7.20 -21.09 6.70
C HIS A 490 7.87 -20.29 5.59
N PHE A 491 7.75 -20.78 4.35
CA PHE A 491 8.28 -20.15 3.14
C PHE A 491 7.15 -19.86 2.16
N LEU A 492 7.42 -19.06 1.13
CA LEU A 492 6.45 -18.80 0.07
C LEU A 492 5.92 -20.10 -0.53
N GLU A 493 6.82 -20.99 -0.97
CA GLU A 493 6.48 -22.24 -1.67
C GLU A 493 5.56 -23.18 -0.88
N ASP A 494 5.50 -23.06 0.46
CA ASP A 494 4.57 -23.83 1.29
C ASP A 494 3.09 -23.48 1.00
N TYR A 495 2.84 -22.35 0.33
CA TYR A 495 1.52 -21.82 -0.02
C TYR A 495 1.26 -21.80 -1.53
N LYS A 496 1.98 -22.63 -2.30
CA LYS A 496 1.87 -22.70 -3.77
C LYS A 496 0.45 -22.92 -4.27
N ASP A 497 -0.40 -23.56 -3.49
CA ASP A 497 -1.81 -23.77 -3.80
C ASP A 497 -2.62 -22.46 -3.95
N LEU A 498 -2.09 -21.32 -3.51
CA LEU A 498 -2.70 -20.00 -3.71
C LEU A 498 -2.52 -19.44 -5.12
N TRP A 499 -1.57 -19.94 -5.91
CA TRP A 499 -1.32 -19.50 -7.30
C TRP A 499 -1.11 -20.66 -8.29
N ASP A 500 -1.33 -21.91 -7.86
CA ASP A 500 -1.31 -23.07 -8.76
C ASP A 500 -2.52 -23.06 -9.73
N GLU A 501 -2.56 -24.05 -10.63
CA GLU A 501 -3.59 -24.17 -11.66
C GLU A 501 -5.03 -24.28 -11.11
N ASN A 502 -5.19 -24.65 -9.85
CA ASN A 502 -6.50 -24.80 -9.19
C ASN A 502 -6.91 -23.55 -8.40
N SER A 503 -6.07 -22.52 -8.36
CA SER A 503 -6.30 -21.36 -7.52
C SER A 503 -7.25 -20.32 -8.14
N GLU A 504 -7.89 -19.52 -7.28
CA GLU A 504 -8.70 -18.37 -7.73
C GLU A 504 -7.82 -17.34 -8.45
N TRP A 505 -6.58 -17.12 -7.96
CA TRP A 505 -5.63 -16.22 -8.60
C TRP A 505 -5.36 -16.64 -10.05
N TYR A 506 -5.02 -17.91 -10.28
CA TYR A 506 -4.72 -18.43 -11.61
C TYR A 506 -5.91 -18.28 -12.56
N SER A 507 -7.11 -18.59 -12.07
CA SER A 507 -8.34 -18.44 -12.87
C SER A 507 -8.60 -16.99 -13.27
N LEU A 508 -8.46 -16.06 -12.32
CA LEU A 508 -8.71 -14.62 -12.54
C LEU A 508 -7.65 -13.97 -13.44
N THR A 509 -6.37 -14.32 -13.28
CA THR A 509 -5.30 -13.77 -14.13
C THR A 509 -5.34 -14.34 -15.53
N LYS A 510 -5.70 -15.63 -15.69
CA LYS A 510 -5.93 -16.24 -16.99
C LYS A 510 -7.09 -15.58 -17.74
N GLU A 511 -8.20 -15.28 -17.07
CA GLU A 511 -9.33 -14.54 -17.67
C GLU A 511 -8.90 -13.14 -18.12
N LEU A 512 -8.15 -12.44 -17.26
CA LEU A 512 -7.61 -11.12 -17.56
C LEU A 512 -6.63 -11.14 -18.76
N ASN A 513 -5.88 -12.22 -18.90
CA ASN A 513 -4.89 -12.44 -19.96
C ASN A 513 -5.47 -13.18 -21.18
N TYR A 514 -6.72 -12.91 -21.54
CA TYR A 514 -7.38 -13.47 -22.74
C TYR A 514 -7.37 -15.00 -22.82
N GLY A 515 -7.43 -15.68 -21.67
CA GLY A 515 -7.41 -17.14 -21.57
C GLY A 515 -6.00 -17.76 -21.54
N ILE A 516 -4.94 -16.96 -21.60
CA ILE A 516 -3.55 -17.42 -21.57
C ILE A 516 -3.09 -17.51 -20.10
N PRO A 517 -2.60 -18.67 -19.62
CA PRO A 517 -2.06 -18.80 -18.27
C PRO A 517 -0.96 -17.77 -17.98
N VAL A 518 -0.94 -17.26 -16.74
CA VAL A 518 0.08 -16.33 -16.26
C VAL A 518 0.92 -17.04 -15.23
N ASP A 519 2.23 -17.05 -15.43
CA ASP A 519 3.17 -17.59 -14.45
C ASP A 519 3.32 -16.65 -13.25
N PHE A 520 3.42 -17.23 -12.06
CA PHE A 520 3.72 -16.47 -10.85
C PHE A 520 5.21 -16.10 -10.82
N ASP A 521 5.53 -15.01 -11.51
CA ASP A 521 6.90 -14.57 -11.81
C ASP A 521 7.68 -14.07 -10.58
N GLY A 522 8.99 -13.81 -10.78
CA GLY A 522 9.90 -13.40 -9.71
C GLY A 522 9.53 -12.08 -9.05
N TYR A 523 8.91 -11.14 -9.76
CA TYR A 523 8.47 -9.88 -9.16
C TYR A 523 7.21 -10.08 -8.31
N MET A 524 6.25 -10.88 -8.78
CA MET A 524 5.07 -11.24 -7.96
C MET A 524 5.46 -11.96 -6.69
N ARG A 525 6.40 -12.91 -6.79
CA ARG A 525 6.97 -13.65 -5.66
C ARG A 525 7.61 -12.70 -4.65
N ALA A 526 8.51 -11.85 -5.10
CA ALA A 526 9.18 -10.87 -4.25
C ALA A 526 8.18 -9.89 -3.61
N SER A 527 7.14 -9.49 -4.34
CA SER A 527 6.08 -8.59 -3.86
C SER A 527 5.26 -9.24 -2.75
N VAL A 528 4.83 -10.49 -2.93
CA VAL A 528 4.11 -11.25 -1.90
C VAL A 528 5.01 -11.51 -0.68
N ASP A 529 6.24 -11.96 -0.88
CA ASP A 529 7.21 -12.21 0.21
C ASP A 529 7.43 -10.99 1.08
N THR A 530 7.67 -9.84 0.44
CA THR A 530 7.90 -8.56 1.12
C THR A 530 6.68 -8.14 1.94
N GLU A 531 5.49 -8.36 1.40
CA GLU A 531 4.24 -8.00 2.07
C GLU A 531 3.86 -8.92 3.23
N VAL A 532 4.13 -10.23 3.12
CA VAL A 532 3.99 -11.15 4.26
C VAL A 532 5.01 -10.77 5.32
N PHE A 533 6.24 -10.45 4.93
CA PHE A 533 7.28 -10.00 5.85
C PHE A 533 6.84 -8.76 6.66
N PHE A 534 6.30 -7.72 6.01
CA PHE A 534 5.86 -6.50 6.71
C PHE A 534 4.64 -6.68 7.62
N ARG A 535 3.96 -7.84 7.58
CA ARG A 535 2.82 -8.18 8.44
C ARG A 535 3.22 -9.03 9.65
N GLY A 536 4.47 -9.46 9.74
CA GLY A 536 5.01 -10.09 10.95
C GLY A 536 5.12 -9.12 12.11
N LYS A 537 4.95 -9.64 13.33
CA LYS A 537 5.02 -8.86 14.59
C LYS A 537 6.43 -8.29 14.81
N LYS A 538 7.43 -9.17 14.79
CA LYS A 538 8.85 -8.79 14.72
C LYS A 538 9.35 -8.94 13.29
N GLN A 539 10.02 -7.91 12.80
CA GLN A 539 10.57 -7.83 11.45
C GLN A 539 12.09 -7.77 11.57
N ILE A 540 12.78 -8.79 11.06
CA ILE A 540 14.24 -8.88 11.11
C ILE A 540 14.76 -8.87 9.68
N GLU A 541 15.48 -7.81 9.32
CA GLU A 541 16.04 -7.61 7.98
C GLU A 541 17.46 -8.15 7.88
N THR A 542 17.86 -8.62 6.69
CA THR A 542 19.24 -9.08 6.47
C THR A 542 20.24 -7.99 6.78
N PHE A 543 20.11 -6.89 6.05
CA PHE A 543 20.93 -5.71 6.23
C PHE A 543 20.35 -4.93 7.41
N ASN A 544 21.19 -4.56 8.38
CA ASN A 544 20.90 -3.94 9.68
C ASN A 544 20.72 -4.90 10.86
N ASP A 545 20.03 -6.05 10.72
CA ASP A 545 19.76 -6.92 11.88
C ASP A 545 20.55 -8.24 11.89
N LEU A 546 20.93 -8.77 10.72
CA LEU A 546 21.60 -10.07 10.59
C LEU A 546 23.07 -9.95 10.19
N THR A 547 23.43 -8.96 9.36
CA THR A 547 24.82 -8.72 8.92
C THR A 547 25.20 -7.25 9.07
N ASP A 548 26.50 -7.02 9.28
CA ASP A 548 27.12 -5.68 9.26
C ASP A 548 27.42 -5.19 7.84
N ASP A 549 27.26 -6.05 6.81
CA ASP A 549 27.46 -5.66 5.42
C ASP A 549 26.38 -4.67 4.96
N CYS A 550 26.77 -3.73 4.09
CA CYS A 550 25.84 -2.74 3.55
C CYS A 550 25.03 -3.33 2.38
N LYS A 551 23.75 -2.95 2.29
CA LYS A 551 22.84 -3.43 1.22
C LYS A 551 23.38 -3.26 -0.21
N GLU A 552 24.07 -2.14 -0.47
CA GLU A 552 24.63 -1.78 -1.78
C GLU A 552 26.13 -2.13 -1.95
N GLY A 553 26.69 -2.88 -1.00
CA GLY A 553 28.08 -3.37 -1.02
C GLY A 553 29.06 -2.56 -0.17
N VAL A 554 30.34 -2.94 -0.18
CA VAL A 554 31.37 -2.28 0.63
C VAL A 554 31.40 -0.76 0.40
N ASN A 555 31.54 0.01 1.48
CA ASN A 555 31.59 1.48 1.50
C ASN A 555 30.28 2.22 1.15
N THR A 556 29.13 1.55 1.18
CA THR A 556 27.83 2.20 0.90
C THR A 556 26.91 2.34 2.11
N CYS A 557 27.36 1.98 3.31
CA CYS A 557 26.56 2.15 4.52
C CYS A 557 26.38 3.65 4.80
N ASN A 558 25.14 4.09 4.94
CA ASN A 558 24.86 5.44 5.42
C ASN A 558 25.26 5.51 6.89
N THR A 559 26.22 6.37 7.23
CA THR A 559 26.66 6.73 8.60
C THR A 559 25.58 7.48 9.41
N ALA A 560 24.29 7.20 9.20
CA ALA A 560 23.18 7.94 9.80
C ALA A 560 22.48 7.20 10.96
N THR A 561 22.97 6.04 11.37
CA THR A 561 22.48 5.33 12.56
C THR A 561 23.65 4.92 13.43
N SER A 562 24.16 5.89 14.19
CA SER A 562 24.86 5.69 15.46
C SER A 562 24.04 6.36 16.56
#